data_AF-U9SYK7-F1
#
_entry.id   AF-U9SYK7-F1
#
_cell.length_a   1.000
_cell.length_b   1.000
_cell.length_c   1.000
_cell.angle_alpha   90.00
_cell.angle_beta   90.00
_cell.angle_gamma   90.00
#
_symmetry.space_group_name_H-M   'P 1'
#
loop_
_entity.id
_entity.type
_entity.pdbx_description
1 polymer ?
#
loop_
_entity_poly.entity_id
_entity_poly.type
_entity_poly.pdbx_seq_one_letter_code
_entity_poly.pdbx_strand_id
1 'polypeptide(L)'
;MTNLGKLFKQLNVLESVHIIDCILGTDFIQQIINLNRPFKLKSIFLYSNNELQIVESLLQKYGDYLENFGFRFGSALLSKEKQLLELIIKYFMVFQVLLNLVQLYYKI
;
A
#
# COMPACT_ATOMS: atom_id res chain seq x y z
N MET A 1 -3.95 21.92 5.97
CA MET A 1 -4.09 20.61 6.66
C MET A 1 -5.37 19.96 6.17
N THR A 2 -5.28 18.82 5.51
CA THR A 2 -6.46 18.05 5.10
C THR A 2 -7.18 17.45 6.31
N ASN A 3 -8.43 17.01 6.12
CA ASN A 3 -9.20 16.34 7.17
C ASN A 3 -8.47 15.11 7.74
N LEU A 4 -7.74 14.38 6.89
CA LEU A 4 -6.97 13.20 7.30
C LEU A 4 -5.84 13.55 8.29
N GLY A 5 -5.09 14.62 8.01
CA GLY A 5 -4.03 15.08 8.90
C GLY A 5 -4.55 15.54 10.27
N LYS A 6 -5.79 16.07 10.34
CA LYS A 6 -6.44 16.40 11.61
C LYS A 6 -6.90 15.13 12.36
N LEU A 7 -7.51 14.18 11.66
CA LEU A 7 -7.95 12.90 12.22
C LEU A 7 -6.77 12.13 12.85
N PHE A 8 -5.70 11.91 12.08
CA PHE A 8 -4.51 11.22 12.60
C PHE A 8 -3.78 12.01 13.67
N LYS A 9 -4.00 13.33 13.76
CA LYS A 9 -3.50 14.14 14.89
C LYS A 9 -4.23 13.84 16.21
N GLN A 10 -5.52 13.55 16.14
CA GLN A 10 -6.32 13.17 17.30
C GLN A 10 -6.07 11.72 17.72
N LEU A 11 -5.73 10.83 16.76
CA LEU A 11 -5.36 9.44 17.00
C LEU A 11 -3.86 9.29 17.37
N ASN A 12 -3.39 10.00 18.39
CA ASN A 12 -1.96 10.05 18.76
C ASN A 12 -1.40 8.77 19.41
N VAL A 13 -2.25 7.85 19.85
CA VAL A 13 -1.86 6.56 20.44
C VAL A 13 -1.91 5.39 19.45
N LEU A 14 -2.18 5.68 18.18
CA LEU A 14 -2.39 4.65 17.17
C LEU A 14 -1.06 3.97 16.80
N GLU A 15 -0.93 2.70 17.15
CA GLU A 15 0.28 1.93 16.85
C GLU A 15 0.31 1.50 15.37
N SER A 16 -0.83 1.05 14.83
CA SER A 16 -0.90 0.56 13.46
C SER A 16 -2.25 0.77 12.78
N VAL A 17 -2.24 0.71 11.45
CA VAL A 17 -3.40 0.88 10.57
C VAL A 17 -3.40 -0.23 9.52
N HIS A 18 -4.59 -0.76 9.25
CA HIS A 18 -4.86 -1.63 8.11
C HIS A 18 -5.91 -0.95 7.23
N ILE A 19 -5.64 -0.84 5.91
CA ILE A 19 -6.54 -0.27 4.91
C ILE A 19 -6.84 -1.34 3.86
N ILE A 20 -7.91 -2.09 4.08
CA ILE A 20 -8.28 -3.25 3.26
C ILE A 20 -9.61 -2.95 2.60
N ASP A 21 -9.79 -3.45 1.37
CA ASP A 21 -11.04 -3.36 0.60
C ASP A 21 -11.58 -1.92 0.40
N CYS A 22 -10.68 -0.96 0.17
CA CYS A 22 -11.03 0.43 -0.06
C CYS A 22 -10.60 0.86 -1.47
N ILE A 23 -11.49 1.48 -2.24
CA ILE A 23 -11.12 2.15 -3.49
C ILE A 23 -10.48 3.50 -3.12
N LEU A 24 -9.16 3.51 -2.99
CA LEU A 24 -8.42 4.71 -2.61
C LEU A 24 -8.07 5.54 -3.84
N GLY A 25 -8.50 6.80 -3.83
CA GLY A 25 -8.02 7.79 -4.79
C GLY A 25 -6.54 8.10 -4.56
N THR A 26 -5.83 8.45 -5.63
CA THR A 26 -4.43 8.84 -5.62
C THR A 26 -4.13 9.97 -4.61
N ASP A 27 -5.01 10.97 -4.54
CA ASP A 27 -4.91 12.09 -3.58
C ASP A 27 -4.98 11.64 -2.11
N PHE A 28 -5.73 10.56 -1.84
CA PHE A 28 -5.84 10.01 -0.50
C PHE A 28 -4.55 9.30 -0.08
N ILE A 29 -3.97 8.53 -0.99
CA ILE A 29 -2.68 7.86 -0.76
C ILE A 29 -1.58 8.90 -0.55
N GLN A 30 -1.55 9.97 -1.36
CA GLN A 30 -0.58 11.04 -1.17
C GLN A 30 -0.72 11.73 0.19
N GLN A 31 -1.95 11.90 0.68
CA GLN A 31 -2.16 12.42 2.04
C GLN A 31 -1.59 11.48 3.11
N ILE A 32 -1.76 10.16 2.97
CA ILE A 32 -1.16 9.17 3.88
C ILE A 32 0.36 9.27 3.84
N ILE A 33 0.97 9.28 2.64
CA ILE A 33 2.42 9.42 2.46
C ILE A 33 2.93 10.70 3.11
N ASN A 34 2.15 11.79 3.11
CA ASN A 34 2.56 13.06 3.70
C ASN A 34 2.35 13.13 5.22
N LEU A 35 1.83 12.08 5.88
CA LEU A 35 1.69 12.06 7.33
C LEU A 35 3.07 11.86 7.99
N ASN A 36 3.50 12.81 8.81
CA ASN A 36 4.76 12.74 9.55
C ASN A 36 4.69 11.87 10.82
N ARG A 37 3.56 11.20 11.08
CA ARG A 37 3.31 10.52 12.36
C ARG A 37 3.70 9.04 12.35
N PRO A 38 4.06 8.48 13.51
CA PRO A 38 4.72 7.18 13.63
C PRO A 38 3.74 6.01 13.74
N PHE A 39 2.61 6.03 13.03
CA PHE A 39 1.79 4.82 12.96
C PHE A 39 2.39 3.88 11.91
N LYS A 40 2.27 2.58 12.16
CA LYS A 40 2.69 1.55 11.22
C LYS A 40 1.54 1.24 10.26
N LEU A 41 1.73 1.46 8.97
CA LEU A 41 0.79 0.94 7.97
C LEU A 41 1.11 -0.55 7.78
N LYS A 42 0.28 -1.43 8.34
CA LYS A 42 0.49 -2.88 8.32
C LYS A 42 -0.18 -3.55 7.14
N SER A 43 -1.24 -2.98 6.59
CA SER A 43 -1.88 -3.57 5.41
C SER A 43 -2.45 -2.51 4.49
N ILE A 44 -2.27 -2.68 3.18
CA ILE A 44 -2.90 -1.85 2.17
C ILE A 44 -3.22 -2.65 0.90
N PHE A 45 -4.41 -2.45 0.35
CA PHE A 45 -4.87 -3.03 -0.91
C PHE A 45 -5.21 -1.90 -1.88
N LEU A 46 -4.49 -1.85 -3.00
CA LEU A 46 -4.60 -0.80 -4.02
C LEU A 46 -5.20 -1.35 -5.33
N TYR A 47 -5.58 -0.44 -6.21
CA TYR A 47 -6.24 -0.75 -7.48
C TYR A 47 -5.45 -0.18 -8.66
N SER A 48 -5.70 -0.69 -9.86
CA SER A 48 -4.99 -0.30 -11.09
C SER A 48 -5.14 1.16 -11.51
N ASN A 49 -6.08 1.89 -10.91
CA ASN A 49 -6.23 3.34 -11.08
C ASN A 49 -5.17 4.14 -10.29
N ASN A 50 -4.46 3.52 -9.35
CA ASN A 50 -3.34 4.16 -8.65
C ASN A 50 -2.09 4.15 -9.53
N GLU A 51 -1.42 5.30 -9.61
CA GLU A 51 -0.18 5.45 -10.36
C GLU A 51 0.99 4.76 -9.65
N LEU A 52 1.83 4.06 -10.42
CA LEU A 52 2.95 3.29 -9.86
C LEU A 52 3.96 4.17 -9.10
N GLN A 53 4.12 5.44 -9.48
CA GLN A 53 4.99 6.39 -8.77
C GLN A 53 4.53 6.62 -7.32
N ILE A 54 3.21 6.62 -7.10
CA ILE A 54 2.62 6.79 -5.77
C ILE A 54 2.66 5.49 -4.99
N VAL A 55 2.51 4.35 -5.66
CA VAL A 55 2.77 3.03 -5.06
C VAL A 55 4.21 2.91 -4.61
N GLU A 56 5.18 3.29 -5.44
CA GLU A 56 6.61 3.31 -5.09
C GLU A 56 6.86 4.19 -3.86
N SER A 57 6.33 5.43 -3.86
CA SER A 57 6.46 6.35 -2.74
C SER A 57 5.87 5.78 -1.43
N LEU A 58 4.74 5.07 -1.53
CA LEU A 58 4.12 4.41 -0.38
C LEU A 58 4.97 3.24 0.13
N LEU A 59 5.45 2.38 -0.76
CA LEU A 59 6.28 1.23 -0.40
C LEU A 59 7.63 1.67 0.16
N GLN A 60 8.25 2.71 -0.39
CA GLN A 60 9.49 3.28 0.16
C GLN A 60 9.29 3.77 1.60
N LYS A 61 8.12 4.32 1.92
CA LYS A 61 7.85 4.87 3.24
C LYS A 61 7.41 3.83 4.27
N TYR A 62 6.61 2.86 3.85
CA TYR A 62 5.92 1.93 4.76
C TYR A 62 6.33 0.46 4.58
N GLY A 63 7.18 0.14 3.60
CA GLY A 63 7.57 -1.22 3.22
C GLY A 63 8.02 -2.10 4.38
N ASP A 64 8.85 -1.56 5.27
CA ASP A 64 9.38 -2.28 6.44
C ASP A 64 8.31 -2.63 7.49
N TYR A 65 7.16 -1.94 7.47
CA TYR A 65 6.06 -2.15 8.40
C TYR A 65 4.89 -2.93 7.80
N LEU A 66 4.85 -3.04 6.48
CA LEU A 66 3.75 -3.71 5.80
C LEU A 66 3.85 -5.22 6.06
N GLU A 67 2.75 -5.78 6.53
CA GLU A 67 2.52 -7.22 6.65
C GLU A 67 1.69 -7.70 5.45
N ASN A 68 0.81 -6.88 4.87
CA ASN A 68 0.02 -7.27 3.69
C ASN A 68 0.00 -6.16 2.65
N PHE A 69 0.41 -6.48 1.42
CA PHE A 69 0.32 -5.59 0.28
C PHE A 69 -0.42 -6.29 -0.85
N GLY A 70 -1.54 -5.70 -1.28
CA GLY A 70 -2.33 -6.16 -2.41
C GLY A 70 -2.41 -5.10 -3.50
N PHE A 71 -2.41 -5.52 -4.75
CA PHE A 71 -2.66 -4.64 -5.89
C PHE A 71 -3.55 -5.35 -6.90
N ARG A 72 -4.77 -4.86 -7.11
CA ARG A 72 -5.70 -5.42 -8.08
C ARG A 72 -5.47 -4.80 -9.45
N PHE A 73 -5.07 -5.64 -10.41
CA PHE A 73 -4.94 -5.25 -11.80
C PHE A 73 -6.30 -5.18 -12.51
N GLY A 74 -6.45 -4.20 -13.40
CA GLY A 74 -7.48 -4.21 -14.42
C GLY A 74 -7.11 -5.13 -15.58
N SER A 75 -8.05 -5.43 -16.46
CA SER A 75 -7.98 -6.48 -17.48
C SER A 75 -6.93 -6.32 -18.61
N ALA A 76 -5.96 -5.39 -18.52
CA ALA A 76 -5.13 -5.02 -19.67
C ALA A 76 -3.68 -4.57 -19.38
N LEU A 77 -3.04 -4.98 -18.27
CA LEU A 77 -1.81 -4.29 -17.81
C LEU A 77 -0.61 -5.20 -17.43
N LEU A 78 -0.25 -6.15 -18.30
CA LEU A 78 0.95 -7.01 -18.14
C LEU A 78 2.26 -6.21 -17.88
N SER A 79 2.41 -5.02 -18.48
CA SER A 79 3.59 -4.19 -18.29
C SER A 79 3.67 -3.54 -16.90
N LYS A 80 2.52 -3.14 -16.33
CA LYS A 80 2.48 -2.59 -14.96
C LYS A 80 2.68 -3.68 -13.91
N GLU A 81 2.27 -4.92 -14.19
CA GLU A 81 2.50 -6.06 -13.30
C GLU A 81 3.99 -6.29 -13.04
N LYS A 82 4.80 -6.27 -14.11
CA LYS A 82 6.26 -6.41 -13.99
C LYS A 82 6.88 -5.28 -13.18
N GLN A 83 6.53 -4.03 -13.49
CA GLN A 83 7.04 -2.87 -12.76
C GLN A 83 6.64 -2.89 -11.29
N LEU A 84 5.40 -3.30 -10.99
CA LEU A 84 4.96 -3.45 -9.60
C LEU A 84 5.77 -4.53 -8.89
N LEU A 85 6.00 -5.69 -9.52
CA LEU A 85 6.79 -6.75 -8.91
C LEU A 85 8.22 -6.29 -8.58
N GLU A 86 8.85 -5.51 -9.46
CA GLU A 86 10.15 -4.90 -9.21
C GLU A 86 10.12 -3.96 -7.99
N LEU A 87 9.08 -3.12 -7.88
CA LEU A 87 8.90 -2.23 -6.72
C LEU A 87 8.67 -3.00 -5.42
N ILE A 88 7.84 -4.05 -5.47
CA ILE A 88 7.58 -4.93 -4.33
C ILE A 88 8.90 -5.57 -3.88
N ILE A 89 9.67 -6.18 -4.78
CA ILE A 89 10.95 -6.81 -4.42
C ILE A 89 11.93 -5.81 -3.82
N LYS A 90 11.93 -4.56 -4.33
CA LYS A 90 12.84 -3.50 -3.90
C LYS A 90 12.53 -2.98 -2.49
N TYR A 91 11.25 -2.87 -2.13
CA TYR A 91 10.82 -2.15 -0.93
C TYR A 91 10.05 -3.00 0.09
N PHE A 92 9.59 -4.19 -0.29
CA PHE A 92 8.77 -5.08 0.52
C PHE A 92 9.46 -6.43 0.63
N MET A 93 9.70 -6.90 1.86
CA MET A 93 10.55 -8.05 2.13
C MET A 93 10.05 -9.33 1.43
N VAL A 94 10.94 -10.02 0.72
CA VAL A 94 10.65 -11.15 -0.22
C VAL A 94 9.77 -12.25 0.39
N PHE A 95 9.86 -12.52 1.70
CA PHE A 95 9.04 -13.53 2.38
C PHE A 95 7.53 -13.23 2.36
N GLN A 96 7.16 -11.96 2.40
CA GLN A 96 5.75 -11.54 2.43
C GLN A 96 5.12 -11.59 1.01
N VAL A 97 5.95 -11.45 -0.03
CA VAL A 97 5.57 -11.55 -1.45
C VAL A 97 5.16 -12.96 -1.83
N LEU A 98 5.94 -13.96 -1.36
CA LEU A 98 5.68 -15.37 -1.61
C LEU A 98 4.31 -15.81 -1.07
N LEU A 99 3.91 -15.32 0.11
CA LEU A 99 2.61 -15.66 0.71
C LEU A 99 1.44 -15.08 -0.09
N ASN A 100 1.54 -13.82 -0.52
CA ASN A 100 0.48 -13.14 -1.29
C ASN A 100 0.32 -13.72 -2.71
N LEU A 101 1.43 -14.11 -3.37
CA LEU A 101 1.36 -14.78 -4.67
C LEU A 101 0.70 -16.15 -4.59
N VAL A 102 0.96 -16.91 -3.52
CA VAL A 102 0.27 -18.18 -3.23
C VAL A 102 -1.23 -17.91 -3.04
N GLN A 103 -1.64 -16.94 -2.23
CA GLN A 103 -3.06 -16.62 -2.03
C GLN A 103 -3.76 -16.19 -3.33
N LEU A 104 -3.11 -15.37 -4.17
CA LEU A 104 -3.64 -14.96 -5.47
C LEU A 104 -3.84 -16.15 -6.42
N TYR A 105 -2.92 -17.12 -6.39
CA TYR A 105 -3.00 -18.34 -7.21
C TYR A 105 -4.07 -19.32 -6.73
N TYR A 106 -4.33 -19.39 -5.43
CA TYR A 106 -5.22 -20.41 -4.85
C TYR A 106 -6.66 -19.95 -4.61
N LYS A 107 -7.03 -18.67 -4.83
CA LYS A 107 -8.41 -18.17 -4.62
C LYS A 107 -9.02 -18.66 -3.28
N ILE A 108 -8.24 -18.55 -2.20
CA ILE A 108 -8.73 -18.80 -0.83
C ILE A 108 -9.28 -17.50 -0.26
#